data_AF-V6HUT8-F1
#
_entry.id   AF-V6HUT8-F1
#
_cell.length_a   1.000
_cell.length_b   1.000
_cell.length_c   1.000
_cell.angle_alpha   90.00
_cell.angle_beta   90.00
_cell.angle_gamma   90.00
#
_symmetry.space_group_name_H-M   'P 1'
#
loop_
_entity.id
_entity.type
_entity.pdbx_description
1 polymer ?
#
loop_
_entity_poly.entity_id
_entity_poly.type
_entity_poly.pdbx_seq_one_letter_code
_entity_poly.pdbx_strand_id
1 'polypeptide(L)' 'MVRKRNRKFQLSLSEVATIVVCFHLSHYREFKNYYLIEIKKNLKSDFPKAVSYNRFVELMPNALSVIASFLSNSCLGK' A
#
# COMPACT_ATOMS: atom_id res chain seq x y z
N MET A 1 27.00 -1.48 17.68
CA MET A 1 25.55 -1.41 18.01
C MET A 1 24.82 -0.67 16.90
N VAL A 2 24.05 -1.37 16.06
CA VAL A 2 23.24 -0.71 15.01
C VAL A 2 22.04 -0.04 15.69
N ARG A 3 21.99 1.29 15.66
CA ARG A 3 20.91 2.09 16.26
C ARG A 3 19.64 1.89 15.43
N LYS A 4 18.72 1.03 15.90
CA LYS A 4 17.45 0.76 15.23
C LYS A 4 16.59 2.02 15.31
N ARG A 5 16.44 2.76 14.20
CA ARG A 5 15.59 3.96 14.13
C ARG A 5 14.14 3.55 14.40
N ASN A 6 13.56 4.05 15.49
CA ASN A 6 12.15 3.86 15.82
C ASN A 6 11.30 4.75 14.90
N ARG A 7 11.02 4.30 13.67
CA ARG A 7 10.23 5.07 12.69
C ARG A 7 8.75 4.98 13.03
N LYS A 8 8.19 6.04 13.63
CA LYS A 8 6.75 6.20 13.92
C LYS A 8 5.83 6.23 12.67
N PHE A 9 6.41 6.32 11.46
CA PHE A 9 5.68 6.43 10.19
C PHE A 9 5.83 5.14 9.37
N GLN A 10 5.05 4.11 9.73
CA GLN A 10 4.91 2.91 8.92
C GLN A 10 3.43 2.73 8.60
N LEU A 11 3.12 2.58 7.31
CA LEU A 11 1.88 1.95 6.89
C LEU A 11 1.97 0.47 7.26
N SER A 12 0.91 -0.07 7.83
CA SER A 12 0.72 -1.50 8.02
C SER A 12 0.62 -2.22 6.68
N LEU A 13 0.90 -3.52 6.69
CA LEU A 13 0.84 -4.34 5.47
C LEU A 13 -0.57 -4.35 4.85
N SER A 14 -1.61 -4.34 5.69
CA SER A 14 -3.02 -4.25 5.28
C SER A 14 -3.34 -2.89 4.64
N GLU A 15 -2.82 -1.77 5.16
CA GLU A 15 -3.01 -0.46 4.52
C GLU A 15 -2.33 -0.41 3.14
N VAL A 16 -1.11 -0.94 3.02
CA VAL A 16 -0.41 -1.02 1.72
C VAL A 16 -1.21 -1.87 0.74
N ALA A 17 -1.69 -3.04 1.16
CA ALA A 17 -2.51 -3.92 0.32
C ALA A 17 -3.83 -3.24 -0.10
N THR A 18 -4.50 -2.55 0.83
CA THR A 18 -5.73 -1.82 0.56
C THR A 18 -5.50 -0.74 -0.50
N ILE A 19 -4.44 0.05 -0.37
CA ILE A 19 -4.09 1.09 -1.35
C ILE A 19 -3.86 0.49 -2.74
N VAL A 20 -3.16 -0.65 -2.83
CA VAL A 20 -2.91 -1.35 -4.10
C VAL A 20 -4.20 -1.87 -4.71
N VAL A 21 -5.07 -2.51 -3.94
CA VAL A 21 -6.37 -3.02 -4.44
C VAL A 21 -7.25 -1.86 -4.91
N CYS A 22 -7.37 -0.79 -4.10
CA CYS A 22 -8.15 0.39 -4.46
C CYS A 22 -7.61 1.07 -5.72
N PHE A 23 -6.30 1.04 -5.99
CA PHE A 23 -5.75 1.55 -7.24
C PHE A 23 -6.39 0.87 -8.46
N HIS A 24 -6.41 -0.46 -8.46
CA HIS A 24 -7.00 -1.25 -9.55
C HIS A 24 -8.50 -1.01 -9.73
N LEU A 25 -9.20 -0.62 -8.66
CA LEU A 25 -10.62 -0.26 -8.69
C LEU A 25 -10.89 1.21 -9.09
N SER A 26 -9.89 2.09 -8.92
CA SER A 26 -10.05 3.55 -9.04
C SER A 26 -9.96 4.09 -10.48
N HIS A 27 -9.77 3.24 -11.49
CA HIS A 27 -9.62 3.61 -12.91
C HIS A 27 -8.46 4.58 -13.24
N TYR A 28 -7.57 4.87 -12.29
CA TYR A 28 -6.36 5.63 -12.57
C TYR A 28 -5.42 4.84 -13.49
N ARG A 29 -4.87 5.51 -14.51
CA ARG A 29 -3.87 4.92 -15.42
C ARG A 29 -2.50 4.78 -14.76
N GLU A 30 -2.08 5.82 -14.03
CA GLU A 30 -0.75 5.91 -13.44
C GLU A 30 -0.80 5.81 -11.92
N PHE A 31 -0.10 4.82 -11.36
CA PHE A 31 -0.07 4.57 -9.91
C PHE A 31 0.45 5.76 -9.12
N LYS A 32 1.46 6.47 -9.65
CA LYS A 32 2.03 7.64 -8.99
C LYS A 32 1.01 8.77 -8.82
N ASN A 33 0.17 9.00 -9.83
CA ASN A 33 -0.86 10.04 -9.76
C ASN A 33 -1.96 9.66 -8.78
N TYR A 34 -2.42 8.40 -8.82
CA TYR A 34 -3.34 7.87 -7.84
C TYR A 34 -2.81 8.04 -6.40
N TYR A 35 -1.57 7.63 -6.13
CA TYR A 35 -1.03 7.71 -4.78
C TYR A 35 -0.87 9.17 -4.30
N LEU A 36 -0.35 10.06 -5.15
CA LEU A 36 -0.09 11.44 -4.75
C LEU A 36 -1.35 12.30 -4.63
N ILE A 37 -2.38 12.01 -5.41
CA ILE A 37 -3.63 12.78 -5.41
C ILE A 37 -4.63 12.11 -4.49
N GLU A 38 -4.99 10.87 -4.76
CA GLU A 38 -6.05 10.18 -4.03
C GLU A 38 -5.62 9.86 -2.60
N ILE A 39 -4.55 9.09 -2.42
CA ILE A 39 -4.14 8.66 -1.07
C ILE A 39 -3.61 9.82 -0.22
N LYS A 40 -2.72 10.63 -0.78
CA LYS A 40 -2.04 11.68 0.01
C LYS A 40 -2.83 12.97 0.18
N LYS A 41 -3.79 13.28 -0.70
CA LYS A 41 -4.61 14.50 -0.58
C LYS A 41 -6.04 14.18 -0.21
N ASN A 42 -6.75 13.38 -1.02
CA ASN A 42 -8.18 13.16 -0.85
C ASN A 42 -8.48 12.27 0.36
N LEU A 43 -7.74 11.18 0.53
CA LEU A 43 -7.90 10.18 1.61
C LEU A 43 -6.87 10.37 2.73
N LYS A 44 -6.39 11.60 2.93
CA LYS A 44 -5.39 11.90 3.96
C LYS A 44 -5.89 11.61 5.38
N SER A 45 -7.20 11.74 5.63
CA SER A 45 -7.83 11.39 6.91
C SER A 45 -7.76 9.89 7.19
N ASP A 46 -7.90 9.06 6.16
CA ASP A 46 -7.93 7.60 6.27
C ASP A 46 -6.52 7.02 6.33
N PHE A 47 -5.57 7.68 5.64
CA PHE A 47 -4.15 7.32 5.66
C PHE A 47 -3.28 8.46 6.23
N PRO A 48 -3.47 8.86 7.51
CA PRO A 48 -2.79 10.01 8.11
C PRO A 48 -1.26 9.80 8.22
N LYS A 49 -0.82 8.53 8.16
CA LYS A 49 0.59 8.12 8.20
C LYS A 49 1.14 7.68 6.84
N ALA A 50 0.48 8.06 5.74
CA ALA A 50 0.95 7.75 4.39
C ALA A 50 2.41 8.20 4.18
N VAL A 51 3.23 7.27 3.69
CA VAL A 51 4.66 7.50 3.47
C VAL A 51 4.92 8.24 2.15
N SER A 52 6.17 8.60 1.86
CA SER A 52 6.52 9.12 0.53
C SER A 52 6.26 8.07 -0.55
N TYR A 53 6.02 8.51 -1.79
CA TYR A 53 5.78 7.62 -2.93
C TYR A 53 6.88 6.56 -3.08
N ASN A 54 8.16 6.97 -3.07
CA ASN A 54 9.27 6.02 -3.20
C ASN A 54 9.27 4.99 -2.06
N ARG A 55 9.01 5.42 -0.83
CA ARG A 55 8.92 4.50 0.31
C ARG A 55 7.73 3.55 0.19
N PHE A 56 6.61 4.01 -0.38
CA PHE A 56 5.47 3.14 -0.66
C PHE A 56 5.85 2.07 -1.69
N VAL A 57 6.50 2.46 -2.78
CA VAL A 57 6.96 1.52 -3.83
C VAL A 57 7.90 0.46 -3.26
N GLU A 58 8.79 0.83 -2.32
CA GLU A 58 9.64 -0.13 -1.59
C GLU A 58 8.84 -1.14 -0.74
N LEU A 59 7.67 -0.74 -0.22
CA LEU A 59 6.81 -1.60 0.63
C LEU A 59 5.86 -2.47 -0.18
N MET A 60 5.50 -2.04 -1.39
CA MET A 60 4.50 -2.66 -2.26
C MET A 60 4.71 -4.16 -2.52
N PRO A 61 5.95 -4.66 -2.79
CA PRO A 61 6.16 -6.09 -3.05
C PRO A 61 5.70 -7.02 -1.93
N ASN A 62 5.84 -6.58 -0.66
CA ASN A 62 5.40 -7.38 0.48
C ASN A 62 3.87 -7.53 0.50
N ALA A 63 3.15 -6.47 0.12
CA ALA A 63 1.70 -6.51 0.05
C ALA A 63 1.20 -7.37 -1.12
N LEU A 64 1.88 -7.31 -2.27
CA LEU A 64 1.55 -8.14 -3.43
C LEU A 64 1.65 -9.64 -3.11
N SER A 65 2.65 -10.05 -2.33
CA SER A 65 2.78 -11.44 -1.87
C SER A 65 1.57 -11.90 -1.04
N VAL A 66 1.09 -11.05 -0.14
CA VAL A 66 -0.12 -11.33 0.66
C VAL A 66 -1.36 -11.40 -0.22
N ILE A 67 -1.55 -10.44 -1.13
CA ILE A 67 -2.69 -10.42 -2.06
C ILE A 67 -2.67 -11.69 -2.92
N ALA A 68 -1.53 -12.05 -3.52
CA ALA A 68 -1.39 -13.25 -4.32
C ALA A 68 -1.73 -14.51 -3.50
N SER A 69 -1.18 -14.62 -2.28
CA SER A 69 -1.46 -15.74 -1.38
C SER A 69 -2.94 -15.82 -1.02
N PHE A 70 -3.61 -14.69 -0.78
CA PHE A 70 -5.04 -14.66 -0.51
C PHE A 70 -5.85 -15.16 -1.71
N LEU A 71 -5.55 -14.67 -2.91
CA LEU A 71 -6.22 -15.08 -4.15
C LEU A 71 -6.01 -16.58 -4.42
N SER A 72 -4.79 -17.09 -4.25
CA SER A 72 -4.46 -18.50 -4.44
C SER A 72 -5.13 -19.42 -3.44
N ASN A 73 -5.29 -19.02 -2.18
CA ASN A 73 -5.89 -19.88 -1.15
C ASN A 73 -7.41 -19.75 -1.02
N SER A 74 -7.98 -18.59 -1.39
CA SER A 74 -9.37 -18.25 -1.07
C SER A 74 -10.26 -18.15 -2.31
N CYS A 75 -9.70 -17.83 -3.48
CA CYS A 75 -10.47 -17.57 -4.70
C CYS A 75 -10.21 -18.62 -5.79
N LEU A 76 -8.97 -19.10 -5.89
CA LEU A 76 -8.59 -20.26 -6.70
C LEU A 76 -8.87 -21.50 -5.85
N GLY A 77 -10.16 -21.88 -5.77
CA GLY A 77 -10.58 -23.08 -5.04
C GLY A 77 -9.72 -24.29 -5.42
N LYS A 78 -9.38 -25.11 -4.42
CA LYS A 78 -9.11 -26.52 -4.69
C LYS A 78 -10.41 -27.21 -5.06
#